data_AF-Q20XX7-F1
#
_entry.id   AF-Q20XX7-F1
#
_cell.length_a   1.000
_cell.length_b   1.000
_cell.length_c   1.000
_cell.angle_alpha   90.00
_cell.angle_beta   90.00
_cell.angle_gamma   90.00
#
_symmetry.space_group_name_H-M   'P 1'
#
loop_
_entity.id
_entity.type
_entity.pdbx_description
1 polymer ?
#
loop_
_entity_poly.entity_id
_entity_poly.type
_entity_poly.pdbx_seq_one_letter_code
_entity_poly.pdbx_strand_id
1 'polypeptide(L)'
;MVIQSPNRAYHGEIGREATAAHLMYDAWGASDPKRRIALAKKALGLSPLCADAYVLLAQETASNLDQAIELYRQGVEAGEMALGKAAFRDDVGHFWGLLETRPYMRARHGLAQTSGRKACVTRP
;
A
#
# COMPACT_ATOMS: atom_id res chain seq x y z
N MET A 1 22.61 36.62 -15.86
CA MET A 1 22.11 36.79 -14.49
C MET A 1 20.96 35.81 -14.28
N VAL A 2 21.23 34.67 -13.68
CA VAL A 2 20.19 33.80 -13.11
C VAL A 2 20.65 33.51 -11.70
N ILE A 3 19.85 33.96 -10.75
CA ILE A 3 20.17 34.00 -9.33
C ILE A 3 20.12 32.55 -8.84
N GLN A 4 21.29 31.96 -8.58
CA GLN A 4 21.41 30.66 -7.91
C GLN A 4 20.87 30.82 -6.48
N SER A 5 19.69 30.25 -6.22
CA SER A 5 19.16 30.08 -4.88
C SER A 5 20.06 29.11 -4.09
N PRO A 6 20.59 29.49 -2.91
CA PRO A 6 21.46 28.65 -2.11
C PRO A 6 20.64 27.96 -1.01
N ASN A 7 20.23 26.71 -1.24
CA ASN A 7 19.99 25.66 -0.21
C ASN A 7 19.03 24.58 -0.71
N ARG A 8 19.56 23.64 -1.52
CA ARG A 8 19.12 22.25 -1.39
C ARG A 8 20.27 21.35 -1.77
N ALA A 9 21.23 21.26 -0.85
CA ALA A 9 22.20 20.18 -0.86
C ALA A 9 21.44 18.85 -0.70
N TYR A 10 21.08 18.22 -1.82
CA TYR A 10 20.97 16.77 -1.88
C TYR A 10 22.39 16.20 -2.00
N HIS A 11 23.21 16.45 -0.97
CA HIS A 11 24.42 15.69 -0.74
C HIS A 11 24.09 14.70 0.37
N GLY A 12 24.03 13.43 -0.02
CA GLY A 12 23.74 12.33 0.89
C GLY A 12 23.65 11.05 0.10
N GLU A 13 24.79 10.49 -0.31
CA GLU A 13 24.91 9.04 -0.30
C GLU A 13 24.69 8.59 1.14
N ILE A 14 23.52 8.04 1.45
CA ILE A 14 23.21 7.45 2.75
C ILE A 14 22.49 6.14 2.42
N GLY A 15 23.05 5.02 2.91
CA GLY A 15 22.71 3.66 2.48
C GLY A 15 21.20 3.43 2.36
N ARG A 16 20.80 2.63 1.35
CA ARG A 16 19.41 2.20 1.15
C ARG A 16 18.93 1.42 2.39
N GLU A 17 18.54 2.10 3.46
CA GLU A 17 17.70 1.51 4.48
C GLU A 17 16.40 1.12 3.77
N ALA A 18 16.19 -0.19 3.64
CA ALA A 18 14.99 -0.70 3.03
C ALA A 18 13.82 -0.27 3.93
N THR A 19 13.06 0.75 3.53
CA THR A 19 11.78 1.06 4.16
C THR A 19 10.72 0.13 3.57
N ALA A 20 9.63 -0.11 4.31
CA ALA A 20 8.52 -0.91 3.79
C ALA A 20 7.98 -0.36 2.46
N ALA A 21 7.92 0.97 2.31
CA ALA A 21 7.51 1.61 1.07
C ALA A 21 8.46 1.35 -0.12
N HIS A 22 9.78 1.36 0.09
CA HIS A 22 10.76 1.07 -0.97
C HIS A 22 10.65 -0.38 -1.43
N LEU A 23 10.50 -1.32 -0.48
CA LEU A 23 10.29 -2.73 -0.82
C LEU A 23 8.98 -2.94 -1.59
N MET A 24 7.93 -2.20 -1.26
CA MET A 24 6.68 -2.25 -2.03
C MET A 24 6.85 -1.68 -3.43
N TYR A 25 7.61 -0.60 -3.60
CA TYR A 25 7.94 -0.07 -4.92
C TYR A 25 8.66 -1.13 -5.79
N ASP A 26 9.67 -1.80 -5.22
CA ASP A 26 10.36 -2.91 -5.88
C ASP A 26 9.42 -4.09 -6.17
N ALA A 27 8.49 -4.39 -5.25
CA ALA A 27 7.51 -5.46 -5.44
C ALA A 27 6.59 -5.17 -6.61
N TRP A 28 6.10 -3.93 -6.75
CA TRP A 28 5.25 -3.54 -7.89
C TRP A 28 5.99 -3.61 -9.23
N GLY A 29 7.30 -3.33 -9.24
CA GLY A 29 8.14 -3.42 -10.44
C GLY A 29 8.62 -4.83 -10.80
N ALA A 30 8.53 -5.79 -9.88
CA ALA A 30 8.98 -7.16 -10.14
C ALA A 30 8.01 -7.88 -11.09
N SER A 31 8.52 -8.66 -12.04
CA SER A 31 7.69 -9.45 -12.97
C SER A 31 7.30 -10.82 -12.42
N ASP A 32 8.08 -11.37 -11.48
CA ASP A 32 7.86 -12.70 -10.90
C ASP A 32 6.93 -12.65 -9.68
N PRO A 33 5.75 -13.33 -9.72
CA PRO A 33 4.82 -13.40 -8.60
C PRO A 33 5.46 -13.84 -7.27
N LYS A 34 6.37 -14.82 -7.30
CA LYS A 34 7.04 -15.30 -6.08
C LYS A 34 7.91 -14.20 -5.47
N ARG A 35 8.60 -13.43 -6.31
CA ARG A 35 9.40 -12.29 -5.88
C ARG A 35 8.55 -11.17 -5.30
N ARG A 36 7.39 -10.87 -5.90
CA ARG A 36 6.43 -9.89 -5.38
C ARG A 36 5.98 -10.25 -3.97
N ILE A 37 5.54 -11.48 -3.78
CA ILE A 37 5.08 -12.00 -2.49
C ILE A 37 6.20 -11.93 -1.44
N ALA A 38 7.42 -12.32 -1.80
CA ALA A 38 8.56 -12.27 -0.89
C ALA A 38 8.88 -10.83 -0.45
N LEU A 39 8.83 -9.87 -1.37
CA LEU A 39 9.06 -8.45 -1.08
C LEU A 39 7.94 -7.86 -0.21
N ALA A 40 6.67 -8.18 -0.48
CA ALA A 40 5.56 -7.76 0.35
C ALA A 40 5.65 -8.31 1.78
N LYS A 41 5.98 -9.61 1.94
CA LYS A 41 6.22 -10.19 3.27
C LYS A 41 7.40 -9.54 3.99
N LYS A 42 8.46 -9.20 3.26
CA LYS A 42 9.60 -8.47 3.82
C LYS A 42 9.22 -7.06 4.26
N ALA A 43 8.36 -6.37 3.49
CA ALA A 43 7.81 -5.06 3.86
C ALA A 43 7.00 -5.14 5.17
N LEU A 44 6.15 -6.17 5.33
CA LEU A 44 5.42 -6.42 6.58
C LEU A 44 6.33 -6.70 7.77
N GLY A 45 7.46 -7.40 7.54
CA GLY A 45 8.45 -7.65 8.59
C GLY A 45 9.13 -6.38 9.11
N LEU A 46 9.18 -5.32 8.29
CA LEU A 46 9.73 -4.02 8.69
C LEU A 46 8.66 -3.08 9.25
N SER A 47 7.47 -3.08 8.65
CA SER A 47 6.33 -2.30 9.12
C SER A 47 5.06 -3.13 8.95
N PRO A 48 4.45 -3.61 10.05
CA PRO A 48 3.20 -4.35 9.99
C PRO A 48 2.03 -3.45 9.55
N LEU A 49 2.21 -2.13 9.57
CA LEU A 49 1.22 -1.15 9.15
C LEU A 49 1.26 -0.87 7.63
N CYS A 50 2.05 -1.63 6.86
CA CYS A 50 2.16 -1.44 5.42
C CYS A 50 0.94 -1.99 4.66
N ALA A 51 -0.08 -1.15 4.47
CA ALA A 51 -1.30 -1.51 3.75
C ALA A 51 -1.07 -2.02 2.31
N ASP A 52 -0.08 -1.46 1.59
CA ASP A 52 0.23 -1.89 0.21
C ASP A 52 0.72 -3.34 0.14
N ALA A 53 1.39 -3.83 1.19
CA ALA A 53 1.85 -5.22 1.25
C ALA A 53 0.67 -6.19 1.34
N TYR A 54 -0.35 -5.85 2.13
CA TYR A 54 -1.60 -6.63 2.19
C TYR A 54 -2.36 -6.62 0.87
N VAL A 55 -2.40 -5.47 0.17
CA VAL A 55 -3.00 -5.36 -1.17
C VAL A 55 -2.32 -6.32 -2.16
N LEU A 56 -0.99 -6.32 -2.19
CA LEU A 56 -0.25 -7.18 -3.11
C LEU A 56 -0.40 -8.66 -2.75
N LEU A 57 -0.43 -9.00 -1.45
CA LEU A 57 -0.70 -10.36 -1.01
C LEU A 57 -2.13 -10.80 -1.41
N ALA A 58 -3.12 -9.94 -1.27
CA ALA A 58 -4.50 -10.22 -1.67
C ALA A 58 -4.61 -10.52 -3.18
N GLN A 59 -3.80 -9.85 -4.00
CA GLN A 59 -3.79 -10.06 -5.46
C GLN A 59 -3.05 -11.34 -5.86
N GLU A 60 -1.92 -11.63 -5.24
CA GLU A 60 -1.00 -12.70 -5.68
C GLU A 60 -1.23 -14.04 -4.96
N THR A 61 -1.80 -14.05 -3.75
CA THR A 61 -1.92 -15.27 -2.91
C THR A 61 -3.35 -15.76 -2.69
N ALA A 62 -4.35 -14.90 -2.84
CA ALA A 62 -5.72 -15.28 -2.54
C ALA A 62 -6.24 -16.30 -3.57
N SER A 63 -6.60 -17.49 -3.08
CA SER A 63 -7.14 -18.55 -3.93
C SER A 63 -8.66 -18.43 -4.14
N ASN A 64 -9.32 -17.62 -3.32
CA ASN A 64 -10.76 -17.35 -3.41
C ASN A 64 -11.07 -15.91 -2.94
N LEU A 65 -12.30 -15.46 -3.26
CA LEU A 65 -12.73 -14.10 -2.96
C LEU A 65 -12.75 -13.79 -1.46
N ASP A 66 -13.01 -14.77 -0.60
CA ASP A 66 -13.04 -14.59 0.86
C ASP A 66 -11.66 -14.32 1.45
N GLN A 67 -10.65 -15.07 1.01
CA GLN A 67 -9.26 -14.82 1.41
C GLN A 67 -8.78 -13.44 0.92
N ALA A 68 -9.14 -13.04 -0.30
CA ALA A 68 -8.82 -11.72 -0.82
C ALA A 68 -9.48 -10.61 0.02
N ILE A 69 -10.77 -10.76 0.37
CA ILE A 69 -11.50 -9.82 1.22
C ILE A 69 -10.82 -9.66 2.58
N GLU A 70 -10.42 -10.77 3.21
CA GLU A 70 -9.77 -10.73 4.52
C GLU A 70 -8.43 -10.00 4.46
N LEU A 71 -7.59 -10.30 3.46
CA LEU A 71 -6.32 -9.61 3.26
C LEU A 71 -6.52 -8.11 2.98
N TYR A 72 -7.53 -7.75 2.19
CA TYR A 72 -7.86 -6.34 1.97
C TYR A 72 -8.33 -5.66 3.26
N ARG A 73 -9.13 -6.32 4.10
CA ARG A 73 -9.55 -5.77 5.40
C ARG A 73 -8.35 -5.49 6.31
N GLN A 74 -7.40 -6.41 6.38
CA GLN A 74 -6.16 -6.21 7.12
C GLN A 74 -5.37 -5.01 6.58
N GLY A 75 -5.30 -4.85 5.25
CA GLY A 75 -4.68 -3.68 4.63
C GLY A 75 -5.40 -2.37 4.96
N VAL A 76 -6.73 -2.38 5.04
CA VAL A 76 -7.52 -1.21 5.43
C VAL A 76 -7.25 -0.85 6.88
N GLU A 77 -7.31 -1.82 7.80
CA GLU A 77 -7.05 -1.61 9.23
C GLU A 77 -5.62 -1.11 9.48
N ALA A 78 -4.63 -1.71 8.84
CA ALA A 78 -3.24 -1.26 8.87
C ALA A 78 -3.10 0.20 8.39
N GLY A 79 -3.80 0.55 7.32
CA GLY A 79 -3.85 1.93 6.82
C GLY A 79 -4.53 2.89 7.79
N GLU A 80 -5.61 2.48 8.46
CA GLU A 80 -6.30 3.29 9.47
C GLU A 80 -5.42 3.56 10.69
N MET A 81 -4.70 2.54 11.14
CA MET A 81 -3.73 2.67 12.23
C MET A 81 -2.53 3.54 11.83
N ALA A 82 -2.03 3.41 10.58
CA ALA A 82 -0.92 4.20 10.07
C ALA A 82 -1.27 5.69 9.93
N LEU A 83 -2.46 5.99 9.42
CA LEU A 83 -2.93 7.36 9.19
C LEU A 83 -3.40 8.03 10.49
N GLY A 84 -3.94 7.25 11.42
CA GLY A 84 -4.49 7.76 12.67
C GLY A 84 -5.72 8.65 12.47
N LYS A 85 -6.42 8.94 13.57
CA LYS A 85 -7.70 9.68 13.54
C LYS A 85 -7.58 11.14 13.07
N ALA A 86 -6.36 11.69 13.02
CA ALA A 86 -6.11 13.06 12.58
C ALA A 86 -6.17 13.21 11.06
N ALA A 87 -5.53 12.30 10.31
CA ALA A 87 -5.58 12.30 8.85
C ALA A 87 -7.02 12.13 8.31
N PHE A 88 -7.86 11.38 9.01
CA PHE A 88 -9.28 11.25 8.66
C PHE A 88 -10.13 12.50 8.90
N ARG A 89 -9.62 13.51 9.61
CA ARG A 89 -10.30 14.80 9.76
C ARG A 89 -9.73 15.84 8.82
N ASP A 90 -8.40 15.89 8.73
CA ASP A 90 -7.71 17.00 8.09
C ASP A 90 -7.46 16.75 6.59
N ASP A 91 -7.35 15.49 6.16
CA ASP A 91 -7.01 15.12 4.77
C ASP A 91 -8.21 14.64 3.93
N VAL A 92 -9.43 14.79 4.46
CA VAL A 92 -10.68 14.40 3.77
C VAL A 92 -10.77 15.09 2.40
N GLY A 93 -10.91 14.28 1.35
CA GLY A 93 -10.95 14.75 -0.04
C GLY A 93 -9.59 14.73 -0.76
N HIS A 94 -8.46 14.61 -0.06
CA HIS A 94 -7.11 14.64 -0.64
C HIS A 94 -6.41 13.27 -0.66
N PHE A 95 -7.11 12.22 -0.21
CA PHE A 95 -6.58 10.87 -0.02
C PHE A 95 -5.93 10.21 -1.26
N TRP A 96 -6.28 10.61 -2.48
CA TRP A 96 -5.63 10.11 -3.71
C TRP A 96 -4.37 10.90 -4.12
N GLY A 97 -4.21 12.10 -3.57
CA GLY A 97 -3.07 13.01 -3.81
C GLY A 97 -1.94 12.87 -2.79
N LEU A 98 -2.24 12.39 -1.58
CA LEU A 98 -1.25 12.14 -0.54
C LEU A 98 -0.66 10.72 -0.68
N LEU A 99 0.68 10.63 -0.69
CA LEU A 99 1.41 9.36 -0.81
C LEU A 99 1.13 8.44 0.39
N GLU A 100 0.86 9.01 1.55
CA GLU A 100 0.65 8.29 2.82
C GLU A 100 -0.73 7.63 2.90
N THR A 101 -1.75 8.22 2.25
CA THR A 101 -3.13 7.72 2.22
C THR A 101 -3.40 6.79 1.04
N ARG A 102 -2.53 6.80 0.01
CA ARG A 102 -2.65 5.94 -1.18
C ARG A 102 -2.75 4.44 -0.84
N PRO A 103 -1.94 3.88 0.08
CA PRO A 103 -2.03 2.48 0.45
C PRO A 103 -3.40 2.10 1.02
N TYR A 104 -3.97 2.95 1.89
CA TYR A 104 -5.32 2.78 2.45
C TYR A 104 -6.40 2.79 1.36
N MET A 105 -6.33 3.75 0.43
CA MET A 105 -7.30 3.84 -0.66
C MET A 105 -7.21 2.67 -1.62
N ARG A 106 -6.00 2.17 -1.91
CA ARG A 106 -5.80 0.95 -2.70
C ARG A 106 -6.43 -0.27 -2.03
N ALA A 107 -6.25 -0.42 -0.71
CA ALA A 107 -6.89 -1.50 0.06
C ALA A 107 -8.42 -1.42 0.03
N ARG A 108 -9.00 -0.23 0.26
CA ARG A 108 -10.46 -0.01 0.18
C ARG A 108 -11.01 -0.30 -1.21
N HIS A 109 -10.30 0.11 -2.26
CA HIS A 109 -10.69 -0.14 -3.64
C HIS A 109 -10.69 -1.63 -3.98
N GLY A 110 -9.63 -2.35 -3.57
CA GLY A 110 -9.54 -3.81 -3.73
C GLY A 110 -10.65 -4.55 -2.97
N LEU A 111 -10.96 -4.11 -1.75
CA LEU A 111 -12.06 -4.64 -0.94
C LEU A 111 -13.41 -4.47 -1.64
N ALA A 112 -13.71 -3.25 -2.13
CA ALA A 112 -14.98 -2.94 -2.78
C ALA A 112 -15.18 -3.77 -4.06
N GLN A 113 -14.14 -3.85 -4.91
CA GLN A 113 -14.19 -4.66 -6.12
C GLN A 113 -14.40 -6.15 -5.84
N THR A 114 -13.68 -6.69 -4.85
CA THR A 114 -13.73 -8.13 -4.53
C THR A 114 -15.06 -8.50 -3.89
N SER A 115 -15.58 -7.63 -3.01
CA SER A 115 -16.91 -7.80 -2.40
C SER A 115 -18.03 -7.67 -3.43
N GLY A 116 -17.94 -6.72 -4.37
CA GLY A 116 -18.89 -6.58 -5.47
C GLY A 116 -18.89 -7.80 -6.41
N ARG A 117 -17.71 -8.35 -6.73
CA ARG A 117 -17.60 -9.60 -7.50
C ARG A 117 -18.25 -10.78 -6.77
N LYS A 118 -18.02 -10.91 -5.46
CA LYS A 118 -18.67 -11.96 -4.65
C LYS A 118 -20.19 -11.85 -4.72
N ALA A 119 -20.73 -10.64 -4.53
CA ALA A 119 -22.17 -10.40 -4.58
C ALA A 119 -22.80 -10.70 -5.96
N CYS A 120 -22.05 -10.52 -7.06
CA CYS A 120 -22.51 -10.88 -8.39
C CYS A 120 -22.53 -12.40 -8.62
N VAL A 121 -21.48 -13.11 -8.18
CA VAL A 121 -21.38 -14.58 -8.32
C VAL A 121 -22.42 -15.32 -7.47
N THR A 122 -22.85 -14.74 -6.35
CA THR A 122 -23.84 -15.34 -5.44
C THR A 122 -25.28 -14.92 -5.71
N ARG A 123 -25.54 -14.11 -6.76
CA ARG A 123 -26.92 -13.79 -7.16
C ARG A 123 -27.50 -14.98 -7.95
N PRO A 124 -28.65 -15.54 -7.53
CA PRO A 124 -29.31 -16.64 -8.22
C PRO A 124 -29.84 -16.23 -9.59
#